data_AF-A0A962YDZ3-F1
#
_entry.id   AF-A0A962YDZ3-F1
#
_cell.length_a   1.000
_cell.length_b   1.000
_cell.length_c   1.000
_cell.angle_alpha   90.00
_cell.angle_beta   90.00
_cell.angle_gamma   90.00
#
_symmetry.space_group_name_H-M   'P 1'
#
loop_
_entity.id
_entity.type
_entity.pdbx_description
1 polymer ?
#
loop_
_entity_poly.entity_id
_entity_poly.type
_entity_poly.pdbx_seq_one_letter_code
_entity_poly.pdbx_strand_id
1 'polypeptide(L)'
;MNTVKAFFNSPYTFWAILALPSVAMINGALMGGDLQPLLHPTGEFAARFMIIAMMLTPLRMLFPKSNAVQWLLRRRRYLGVAAFAYAVLHTLYYVIDLGSLSAIVADIAKLGIWTGWVAFV
;
A
#
# COMPACT_ATOMS: atom_id res chain seq x y z
N MET A 1 -16.30 27.57 -9.76
CA MET A 1 -15.38 26.40 -9.71
C MET A 1 -16.15 25.17 -10.13
N ASN A 2 -15.65 24.36 -11.08
CA ASN A 2 -16.32 23.11 -11.47
C ASN A 2 -16.33 22.14 -10.27
N THR A 3 -17.52 21.73 -9.83
CA THR A 3 -17.74 20.80 -8.72
C THR A 3 -16.93 19.50 -8.85
N VAL A 4 -16.80 19.00 -10.08
CA VAL A 4 -15.96 17.83 -10.41
C VAL A 4 -14.49 18.04 -10.05
N LYS A 5 -13.91 19.21 -10.37
CA LYS A 5 -12.52 19.52 -10.02
C LYS A 5 -12.32 19.65 -8.52
N ALA A 6 -13.32 20.14 -7.78
CA ALA A 6 -13.27 20.21 -6.32
C ALA A 6 -13.29 18.81 -5.70
N PHE A 7 -14.12 17.91 -6.22
CA PHE A 7 -14.22 16.52 -5.78
C PHE A 7 -12.90 15.77 -5.89
N PHE A 8 -12.24 15.77 -7.06
CA PHE A 8 -10.94 15.12 -7.23
C PHE A 8 -9.81 15.81 -6.47
N ASN A 9 -9.94 17.10 -6.15
CA ASN A 9 -8.93 17.78 -5.36
C ASN A 9 -9.03 17.50 -3.86
N SER A 10 -10.17 16.99 -3.38
CA SER A 10 -10.37 16.63 -1.98
C SER A 10 -9.39 15.53 -1.54
N PRO A 11 -8.73 15.68 -0.38
CA PRO A 11 -7.88 14.62 0.18
C PRO A 11 -8.70 13.36 0.52
N TYR A 12 -9.96 13.53 0.96
CA TYR A 12 -10.83 12.42 1.33
C TYR A 12 -11.19 11.53 0.15
N THR A 13 -11.48 12.14 -1.00
CA THR A 13 -11.74 11.39 -2.25
C THR A 13 -10.52 10.59 -2.67
N PHE A 14 -9.33 11.17 -2.56
CA PHE A 14 -8.09 10.47 -2.89
C PHE A 14 -7.86 9.27 -1.95
N TRP A 15 -8.07 9.45 -0.65
CA TRP A 15 -7.99 8.37 0.32
C TRP A 15 -9.02 7.27 0.09
N ALA A 16 -10.26 7.62 -0.25
CA ALA A 16 -11.30 6.65 -0.59
C ALA A 16 -10.88 5.79 -1.80
N ILE A 17 -10.26 6.39 -2.82
CA ILE A 17 -9.74 5.66 -3.98
C ILE A 17 -8.61 4.69 -3.57
N LEU A 18 -7.68 5.15 -2.73
CA LEU A 18 -6.57 4.30 -2.28
C LEU A 18 -7.04 3.15 -1.38
N ALA A 19 -8.11 3.34 -0.62
CA ALA A 19 -8.67 2.32 0.27
C ALA A 19 -9.56 1.30 -0.44
N LEU A 20 -10.07 1.59 -1.65
CA LEU A 20 -10.99 0.69 -2.38
C LEU A 20 -10.53 -0.78 -2.42
N PRO A 21 -9.26 -1.10 -2.77
CA PRO A 21 -8.81 -2.49 -2.80
C PRO A 21 -8.84 -3.19 -1.44
N SER A 22 -8.62 -2.44 -0.34
CA SER A 22 -8.60 -3.00 1.01
C SER A 22 -9.99 -3.43 1.49
N VAL A 23 -11.07 -2.84 0.97
CA VAL A 23 -12.44 -3.18 1.37
C VAL A 23 -12.72 -4.67 1.12
N ALA A 24 -12.39 -5.15 -0.08
CA ALA A 24 -12.59 -6.55 -0.43
C ALA A 24 -11.69 -7.48 0.42
N MET A 25 -10.45 -7.08 0.67
CA MET A 25 -9.48 -7.87 1.44
C MET A 25 -9.89 -7.99 2.91
N ILE A 26 -10.33 -6.90 3.53
CA ILE A 26 -10.78 -6.87 4.92
C ILE A 26 -12.10 -7.65 5.05
N ASN A 27 -13.03 -7.49 4.10
CA ASN A 27 -14.27 -8.24 4.12
C ASN A 27 -14.03 -9.75 4.02
N GLY A 28 -13.10 -10.19 3.17
CA GLY A 28 -12.71 -11.60 3.09
C GLY A 28 -12.19 -12.15 4.42
N ALA A 29 -11.34 -11.39 5.11
CA ALA A 29 -10.81 -11.75 6.42
C ALA A 29 -11.89 -11.80 7.52
N LEU A 30 -12.80 -10.81 7.56
CA LEU A 30 -13.86 -10.72 8.57
C LEU A 30 -14.89 -11.84 8.47
N MET A 31 -15.10 -12.39 7.26
CA MET A 31 -15.99 -13.52 7.04
C MET A 31 -15.36 -14.87 7.43
N GLY A 32 -14.17 -14.86 8.05
CA GLY A 32 -13.45 -16.06 8.45
C GLY A 32 -12.84 -16.84 7.28
N GLY A 33 -12.62 -16.16 6.15
CA GLY A 33 -11.95 -16.76 4.99
C GLY A 33 -10.47 -17.04 5.25
N ASP A 34 -9.88 -17.89 4.40
CA ASP A 34 -8.44 -18.13 4.39
C ASP A 34 -7.68 -16.82 4.14
N LEU A 35 -6.66 -16.54 4.96
CA LEU A 35 -5.84 -15.34 4.85
C LEU A 35 -4.66 -15.51 3.88
N GLN A 36 -4.26 -16.75 3.58
CA GLN A 36 -3.18 -17.07 2.65
C GLN A 36 -3.36 -16.38 1.29
N PRO A 37 -4.56 -16.38 0.65
CA PRO A 37 -4.79 -15.68 -0.61
C PRO A 37 -4.73 -14.15 -0.50
N LEU A 38 -4.83 -13.60 0.72
CA LEU A 38 -4.79 -12.16 0.98
C LEU A 38 -3.36 -11.64 1.21
N LEU A 39 -2.37 -12.52 1.43
CA LEU A 39 -0.96 -12.13 1.58
C LEU A 39 -0.41 -11.43 0.34
N HIS A 40 -0.53 -12.07 -0.83
CA HIS A 40 0.00 -11.51 -2.07
C HIS A 40 -0.61 -10.16 -2.44
N PRO A 41 -1.94 -9.99 -2.50
CA PRO A 41 -2.51 -8.72 -2.93
C PRO A 41 -2.18 -7.58 -1.98
N THR A 42 -2.16 -7.81 -0.65
CA THR A 42 -1.79 -6.76 0.31
C THR A 42 -0.35 -6.28 0.11
N GLY A 43 0.60 -7.21 -0.08
CA GLY A 43 1.99 -6.88 -0.38
C GLY A 43 2.18 -6.20 -1.73
N GLU A 44 1.46 -6.65 -2.77
CA GLU A 44 1.50 -6.01 -4.09
C GLU A 44 1.01 -4.56 -4.06
N PHE A 45 -0.10 -4.28 -3.38
CA PHE A 45 -0.60 -2.91 -3.27
C PHE A 45 0.34 -2.01 -2.46
N ALA A 46 0.96 -2.54 -1.40
CA ALA A 46 2.01 -1.83 -0.68
C ALA A 46 3.17 -1.42 -1.62
N ALA A 47 3.70 -2.39 -2.38
CA ALA A 47 4.78 -2.15 -3.33
C ALA A 47 4.38 -1.18 -4.45
N ARG A 48 3.18 -1.34 -5.05
CA ARG A 48 2.68 -0.47 -6.12
C ARG A 48 2.58 0.98 -5.66
N PHE A 49 2.02 1.26 -4.49
CA PHE A 49 1.91 2.63 -3.98
C PHE A 49 3.28 3.23 -3.66
N MET A 50 4.21 2.43 -3.12
CA MET A 50 5.58 2.86 -2.85
C MET A 50 6.32 3.21 -4.14
N ILE A 51 6.24 2.35 -5.17
CA ILE A 51 6.81 2.59 -6.49
C ILE A 51 6.27 3.88 -7.09
N ILE A 52 4.94 4.07 -7.09
CA ILE A 52 4.32 5.30 -7.59
C ILE A 52 4.86 6.52 -6.83
N ALA A 53 4.94 6.46 -5.49
CA ALA A 53 5.43 7.57 -4.68
C ALA A 53 6.91 7.94 -4.96
N MET A 54 7.75 6.96 -5.30
CA MET A 54 9.16 7.19 -5.69
C MET A 54 9.30 7.68 -7.13
N MET A 55 8.50 7.14 -8.06
CA MET A 55 8.51 7.54 -9.47
C MET A 55 8.09 9.00 -9.67
N LEU A 56 7.38 9.62 -8.73
CA LEU A 56 6.90 11.00 -8.87
C LEU A 56 8.01 12.03 -9.07
N THR A 57 9.17 11.87 -8.42
CA THR A 57 10.30 12.79 -8.57
C THR A 57 10.93 12.71 -9.98
N PRO A 58 11.34 11.53 -10.49
CA PRO A 58 11.85 11.44 -11.86
C PRO A 58 10.79 11.80 -12.91
N LEU A 59 9.51 11.46 -12.69
CA LEU A 59 8.42 11.90 -13.57
C LEU A 59 8.27 13.42 -13.64
N ARG A 60 8.48 14.13 -12.52
CA ARG A 60 8.50 15.60 -12.51
C ARG A 60 9.66 16.14 -13.36
N MET A 61 10.81 15.49 -13.34
CA MET A 61 11.99 15.92 -14.13
C MET A 61 11.75 15.71 -15.63
N LEU A 62 11.11 14.61 -16.02
CA LEU A 62 10.76 14.33 -17.41
C LEU A 62 9.60 15.20 -17.92
N PHE A 63 8.61 15.47 -17.08
CA PHE A 63 7.38 16.19 -17.44
C PHE A 63 7.09 17.38 -16.52
N PRO A 64 7.96 18.41 -16.48
CA PRO A 64 7.87 19.50 -15.51
C PRO A 64 6.58 20.33 -15.63
N LYS A 65 6.01 20.43 -16.83
CA LYS A 65 4.78 21.19 -17.12
C LYS A 65 3.49 20.35 -16.98
N SER A 66 3.58 19.07 -16.62
CA SER A 66 2.41 18.21 -16.50
C SER A 66 1.60 18.54 -15.24
N ASN A 67 0.38 19.04 -15.44
CA ASN A 67 -0.57 19.32 -14.36
C ASN A 67 -0.91 18.05 -13.55
N ALA A 68 -0.95 16.88 -14.20
CA ALA A 68 -1.24 15.60 -13.56
C ALA A 68 -0.10 15.17 -12.64
N VAL A 69 1.15 15.26 -13.10
CA VAL A 69 2.33 14.91 -12.29
C VAL A 69 2.44 15.86 -11.09
N GLN A 70 2.25 17.17 -11.29
CA GLN A 70 2.24 18.12 -10.18
C GLN A 70 1.10 17.86 -9.19
N TRP A 71 -0.09 17.49 -9.68
CA TRP A 71 -1.24 17.14 -8.85
C TRP A 71 -0.97 15.89 -7.98
N LEU A 72 -0.34 14.87 -8.56
CA LEU A 72 0.00 13.64 -7.84
C LEU A 72 1.19 13.85 -6.89
N LEU A 73 2.16 14.68 -7.26
CA LEU A 73 3.29 15.06 -6.41
C LEU A 73 2.84 15.74 -5.11
N ARG A 74 1.83 16.61 -5.17
CA ARG A 74 1.20 17.20 -3.96
C ARG A 74 0.56 16.16 -3.03
N ARG A 75 0.32 14.95 -3.53
CA ARG A 75 -0.29 13.82 -2.82
C ARG A 75 0.68 12.67 -2.57
N ARG A 76 1.97 12.87 -2.83
CA ARG A 76 3.04 11.87 -2.60
C ARG A 76 3.01 11.29 -1.18
N ARG A 77 2.74 12.12 -0.17
CA ARG A 77 2.65 11.67 1.23
C ARG A 77 1.50 10.68 1.45
N TYR A 78 0.34 10.92 0.83
CA TYR A 78 -0.81 10.02 0.97
C TYR A 78 -0.53 8.64 0.36
N LEU A 79 0.16 8.60 -0.79
CA LEU A 79 0.61 7.34 -1.40
C LEU A 79 1.58 6.58 -0.49
N GLY A 80 2.54 7.27 0.13
CA GLY A 80 3.47 6.64 1.07
C GLY A 80 2.78 6.08 2.32
N VAL A 81 1.84 6.84 2.90
CA VAL A 81 1.06 6.36 4.05
C VAL A 81 0.16 5.18 3.66
N ALA A 82 -0.45 5.20 2.46
CA ALA A 82 -1.19 4.06 1.95
C ALA A 82 -0.28 2.84 1.74
N ALA A 83 0.89 3.00 1.13
CA ALA A 83 1.86 1.93 0.98
C ALA A 83 2.19 1.26 2.32
N PHE A 84 2.47 2.07 3.35
CA PHE A 84 2.75 1.58 4.69
C PHE A 84 1.53 0.88 5.33
N ALA A 85 0.32 1.43 5.20
CA ALA A 85 -0.89 0.79 5.73
C ALA A 85 -1.14 -0.59 5.11
N TYR A 86 -0.90 -0.75 3.81
CA TYR A 86 -0.98 -2.04 3.13
C TYR A 86 0.16 -2.99 3.54
N ALA A 87 1.37 -2.46 3.82
CA ALA A 87 2.46 -3.26 4.37
C ALA A 87 2.12 -3.78 5.78
N VAL A 88 1.52 -2.95 6.64
CA VAL A 88 1.01 -3.38 7.96
C VAL A 88 -0.04 -4.48 7.78
N LEU A 89 -1.00 -4.30 6.87
CA LEU A 89 -2.03 -5.32 6.61
C LEU A 89 -1.40 -6.63 6.12
N HIS A 90 -0.40 -6.55 5.24
CA HIS A 90 0.37 -7.71 4.78
C HIS A 90 1.08 -8.42 5.93
N THR A 91 1.78 -7.69 6.80
CA THR A 91 2.46 -8.25 7.97
C THR A 91 1.48 -8.86 8.96
N LEU A 92 0.31 -8.25 9.16
CA LEU A 92 -0.74 -8.81 10.03
C LEU A 92 -1.23 -10.15 9.49
N TYR A 93 -1.56 -10.23 8.20
CA TYR A 93 -1.99 -11.49 7.60
C TYR A 93 -0.87 -12.53 7.63
N TYR A 94 0.39 -12.14 7.41
CA TYR A 94 1.55 -13.03 7.49
C TYR A 94 1.71 -13.63 8.91
N VAL A 95 1.62 -12.79 9.94
CA VAL A 95 1.72 -13.23 11.34
C VAL A 95 0.56 -14.13 11.74
N ILE A 96 -0.67 -13.82 11.31
CA ILE A 96 -1.85 -14.63 11.61
C ILE A 96 -1.80 -15.97 10.88
N ASP A 97 -1.40 -16.00 9.60
CA ASP A 97 -1.27 -17.21 8.79
C ASP A 97 -0.25 -18.20 9.37
N LEU A 98 0.89 -17.70 9.84
CA LEU A 98 1.91 -18.53 10.51
C LEU A 98 1.45 -19.11 11.85
N GLY A 99 0.51 -18.45 12.53
CA GLY A 99 -0.18 -18.93 13.74
C GLY A 99 0.69 -19.19 14.97
N SER A 100 2.02 -19.05 14.90
CA SER A 100 2.94 -19.31 16.01
C SER A 100 4.24 -18.50 15.94
N LEU A 101 4.75 -18.11 17.10
CA LEU A 101 6.02 -17.38 17.21
C LEU A 101 7.21 -18.21 16.73
N SER A 102 7.17 -19.54 16.94
CA SER A 102 8.19 -20.47 16.44
C SER A 102 8.28 -20.48 14.91
N ALA A 103 7.14 -20.41 14.22
CA ALA A 103 7.13 -20.39 12.76
C ALA A 103 7.67 -19.06 12.21
N ILE A 104 7.35 -17.93 12.87
CA ILE A 104 7.93 -16.62 12.53
C ILE A 104 9.46 -16.62 12.71
N VAL A 105 9.97 -17.17 13.81
CA VAL A 105 11.42 -17.26 14.06
C VAL A 105 12.11 -18.15 13.02
N ALA A 106 11.49 -19.27 12.65
CA ALA A 106 12.00 -20.14 11.58
C ALA A 106 12.03 -19.42 10.23
N ASP A 107 11.03 -18.60 9.94
CA ASP A 107 10.97 -17.78 8.73
C ASP A 107 11.99 -16.65 8.72
N ILE A 108 12.29 -16.04 9.88
CA ILE A 108 13.37 -15.04 10.00
C ILE A 108 14.71 -15.66 9.60
N ALA A 109 14.92 -16.97 9.63
CA ALA A 109 16.17 -17.55 9.10
C ALA A 109 16.28 -17.46 7.56
N LYS A 110 15.18 -17.20 6.85
CA LYS A 110 15.15 -17.12 5.38
C LYS A 110 15.52 -15.70 4.93
N LEU A 111 16.67 -15.57 4.26
CA LEU A 111 17.18 -14.28 3.76
C LEU A 111 16.18 -13.50 2.89
N GLY A 112 15.31 -14.19 2.15
CA GLY A 112 14.28 -13.55 1.33
C GLY A 112 13.22 -12.76 2.12
N ILE A 113 13.05 -13.06 3.42
CA ILE A 113 12.07 -12.40 4.29
C ILE A 113 12.69 -11.17 4.98
N TRP A 114 14.02 -11.10 5.08
CA TRP A 114 14.72 -9.98 5.73
C TRP A 114 14.46 -8.65 5.03
N THR A 115 14.41 -8.66 3.70
CA THR A 115 14.16 -7.45 2.92
C THR A 115 12.81 -6.84 3.24
N GLY A 116 11.79 -7.66 3.51
CA GLY A 116 10.47 -7.20 3.98
C GLY A 116 10.53 -6.55 5.35
N TRP A 117 11.19 -7.21 6.32
CA TRP A 117 11.34 -6.66 7.67
C TRP A 117 12.15 -5.35 7.70
N VAL A 118 13.25 -5.29 6.97
CA VAL A 118 14.09 -4.09 6.87
C VAL A 118 13.34 -2.96 6.17
N ALA A 119 12.55 -3.25 5.14
CA ALA A 119 11.76 -2.22 4.45
C ALA A 119 10.57 -1.72 5.28
N PHE A 120 10.11 -2.51 6.26
CA PHE A 120 8.99 -2.15 7.13
C PHE A 120 9.38 -1.18 8.25
N VAL A 121 10.61 -1.24 8.73
CA VAL A 121 11.18 -0.37 9.80
C VAL A 121 11.74 0.92 9.22
#